data_AF-A0A7C8IGZ7-F1
#
_entry.id   AF-A0A7C8IGZ7-F1
#
_cell.length_a   1.000
_cell.length_b   1.000
_cell.length_c   1.000
_cell.angle_alpha   90.00
_cell.angle_beta   90.00
_cell.angle_gamma   90.00
#
_symmetry.space_group_name_H-M   'P 1'
#
loop_
_entity.id
_entity.type
_entity.pdbx_description
1 polymer ?
#
loop_
_entity_poly.entity_id
_entity_poly.type
_entity_poly.pdbx_seq_one_letter_code
_entity_poly.pdbx_strand_id
1 'polypeptide(L)'
;MGRHSIQSRPRPGLDTSALLYQVANEVTISIAANLKFSSFHIWDKVERLGINNSNVQDDFWDDLFPYLDCLGLALHAQRSLREALSQKPETAQYADLVQLMTNTKMASQTLRFHSFVALCFHEYCIAIDLPYHASAFEVKLEGSFTCEEVVSLHGKTLHMYHNVGCVDWSRKLTMDRIPFSEMDSGAALRQLAIPSLTPSIGTPQNKYVIVRSLLDSKPEHLVSTPFQGSAS
;
A
#
# COMPACT_ATOMS: atom_id res chain seq x y z
N MET A 1 -1.31 -21.88 -6.12
CA MET A 1 -0.23 -21.13 -6.79
C MET A 1 1.10 -21.58 -6.22
N GLY A 2 2.04 -22.02 -7.07
CA GLY A 2 3.36 -22.47 -6.62
C GLY A 2 4.20 -21.29 -6.15
N ARG A 3 4.72 -21.34 -4.91
CA ARG A 3 5.66 -20.31 -4.44
C ARG A 3 6.99 -20.50 -5.16
N HIS A 4 7.26 -19.67 -6.17
CA HIS A 4 8.58 -19.62 -6.76
C HIS A 4 9.59 -19.13 -5.71
N SER A 5 10.61 -19.94 -5.45
CA SER A 5 11.74 -19.51 -4.64
C SER A 5 12.32 -18.23 -5.24
N ILE A 6 12.69 -17.25 -4.41
CA ILE A 6 13.36 -16.02 -4.88
C ILE A 6 14.63 -16.37 -5.66
N GLN A 7 15.26 -17.50 -5.36
CA GLN A 7 16.46 -17.99 -6.06
C GLN A 7 16.17 -18.45 -7.50
N SER A 8 14.93 -18.83 -7.83
CA SER A 8 14.55 -19.26 -9.18
C SER A 8 13.96 -18.14 -10.03
N ARG A 9 13.89 -16.90 -9.51
CA ARG A 9 13.33 -15.76 -10.26
C ARG A 9 14.32 -15.29 -11.31
N PRO A 10 13.84 -14.85 -12.49
CA PRO A 10 14.69 -14.24 -13.50
C PRO A 10 15.42 -13.03 -12.90
N ARG A 11 16.72 -12.94 -13.15
CA ARG A 11 17.53 -11.78 -12.79
C ARG A 11 17.41 -10.75 -13.92
N PRO A 12 16.82 -9.57 -13.67
CA PRO A 12 16.79 -8.54 -14.69
C PRO A 12 18.20 -8.05 -15.00
N GLY A 13 18.49 -7.80 -16.28
CA GLY A 13 19.65 -7.01 -16.68
C GLY A 13 19.48 -5.55 -16.28
N LEU A 14 20.56 -4.75 -16.31
CA LEU A 14 20.53 -3.34 -15.86
C LEU A 14 19.41 -2.52 -16.53
N ASP A 15 19.29 -2.64 -17.86
CA ASP A 15 18.26 -1.92 -18.62
C ASP A 15 16.85 -2.37 -18.24
N THR A 16 16.67 -3.67 -18.02
CA THR A 16 15.38 -4.23 -17.55
C THR A 16 15.07 -3.74 -16.14
N SER A 17 16.05 -3.69 -15.23
CA SER A 17 15.86 -3.19 -13.87
C SER A 17 15.42 -1.73 -13.85
N ALA A 18 16.05 -0.88 -14.67
CA ALA A 18 15.66 0.52 -14.82
C ALA A 18 14.23 0.66 -15.37
N LEU A 19 13.89 -0.13 -16.38
CA LEU A 19 12.54 -0.13 -16.96
C LEU A 19 11.47 -0.62 -15.96
N LEU A 20 11.77 -1.66 -15.18
CA LEU A 20 10.87 -2.17 -14.13
C LEU A 20 10.60 -1.11 -13.06
N TYR A 21 11.64 -0.40 -12.62
CA TYR A 21 11.49 0.71 -11.67
C TYR A 21 10.68 1.85 -12.27
N GLN A 22 10.97 2.24 -13.52
CA GLN A 22 10.22 3.29 -14.21
C GLN A 22 8.72 2.96 -14.27
N VAL A 23 8.36 1.74 -14.71
CA VAL A 23 6.94 1.30 -14.79
C VAL A 23 6.29 1.33 -13.41
N ALA A 24 6.96 0.82 -12.38
CA ALA A 24 6.44 0.87 -11.01
C ALA A 24 6.21 2.30 -10.52
N ASN A 25 7.13 3.21 -10.85
CA ASN A 25 7.04 4.60 -10.48
C ASN A 25 5.90 5.34 -11.20
N GLU A 26 5.75 5.13 -12.51
CA GLU A 26 4.64 5.67 -13.32
C GLU A 26 3.27 5.23 -12.77
N VAL A 27 3.12 3.94 -12.48
CA VAL A 27 1.90 3.39 -11.86
C VAL A 27 1.64 4.04 -10.50
N THR A 28 2.66 4.14 -9.66
CA THR A 28 2.52 4.72 -8.31
C THR A 28 2.10 6.18 -8.36
N ILE A 29 2.75 6.98 -9.20
CA ILE A 29 2.43 8.41 -9.37
C ILE A 29 1.01 8.58 -9.91
N SER A 30 0.60 7.78 -10.89
CA SER A 30 -0.75 7.83 -11.45
C SER A 30 -1.83 7.54 -10.41
N ILE A 31 -1.61 6.56 -9.52
CA ILE A 31 -2.54 6.25 -8.43
C ILE A 31 -2.51 7.36 -7.38
N ALA A 32 -1.32 7.79 -6.96
CA ALA A 32 -1.13 8.83 -5.95
C ALA A 32 -1.78 10.17 -6.36
N ALA A 33 -1.80 10.50 -7.66
CA ALA A 33 -2.43 11.70 -8.20
C ALA A 33 -3.94 11.78 -7.94
N ASN A 34 -4.58 10.62 -7.82
CA ASN A 34 -6.04 10.50 -7.76
C ASN A 34 -6.54 10.04 -6.38
N LEU A 35 -5.63 9.68 -5.47
CA LEU A 35 -5.94 9.11 -4.17
C LEU A 35 -6.54 10.13 -3.19
N LYS A 36 -7.53 9.70 -2.42
CA LYS A 36 -8.07 10.42 -1.26
C LYS A 36 -8.14 9.47 -0.07
N PHE A 37 -7.45 9.75 1.03
CA PHE A 37 -7.61 8.90 2.21
C PHE A 37 -8.88 9.29 2.96
N SER A 38 -9.81 8.35 3.19
CA SER A 38 -10.92 8.59 4.11
C SER A 38 -11.50 7.30 4.67
N SER A 39 -11.17 6.99 5.93
CA SER A 39 -11.74 5.85 6.65
C SER A 39 -13.26 5.93 6.81
N PHE A 40 -13.82 7.15 6.84
CA PHE A 40 -15.28 7.35 6.92
C PHE A 40 -16.00 6.86 5.67
N HIS A 41 -15.52 7.20 4.47
CA HIS A 41 -16.17 6.79 3.22
C HIS A 41 -16.13 5.27 3.03
N ILE A 42 -15.02 4.66 3.46
CA ILE A 42 -14.87 3.22 3.44
C ILE A 42 -15.87 2.56 4.40
N TRP A 43 -15.97 3.06 5.63
CA TRP A 43 -16.92 2.57 6.64
C TRP A 43 -18.39 2.75 6.22
N ASP A 44 -18.79 3.96 5.78
CA ASP A 44 -20.17 4.27 5.37
C ASP A 44 -20.64 3.35 4.24
N LYS A 45 -19.73 3.04 3.30
CA LYS A 45 -20.06 2.13 2.21
C LYS A 45 -20.21 0.68 2.68
N VAL A 46 -19.29 0.18 3.50
CA VAL A 46 -19.38 -1.18 4.07
C VAL A 46 -20.70 -1.34 4.84
N GLU A 47 -21.07 -0.35 5.65
CA GLU A 47 -22.31 -0.34 6.42
C GLU A 47 -23.54 -0.36 5.50
N ARG A 48 -23.62 0.57 4.53
CA ARG A 48 -24.77 0.67 3.60
C ARG A 48 -24.98 -0.57 2.74
N LEU A 49 -23.90 -1.20 2.31
CA LEU A 49 -23.96 -2.39 1.45
C LEU A 49 -24.11 -3.68 2.26
N GLY A 50 -24.09 -3.62 3.60
CA GLY A 50 -24.15 -4.80 4.46
C GLY A 50 -23.02 -5.80 4.16
N ILE A 51 -21.84 -5.27 3.79
CA ILE A 51 -20.70 -6.11 3.39
C ILE A 51 -20.09 -6.73 4.65
N ASN A 52 -19.83 -8.04 4.54
CA ASN A 52 -19.16 -8.85 5.53
C ASN A 52 -18.17 -9.80 4.82
N ASN A 53 -17.42 -10.58 5.60
CA ASN A 53 -16.39 -11.49 5.07
C ASN A 53 -16.91 -12.51 4.05
N SER A 54 -18.21 -12.82 4.04
CA SER A 54 -18.81 -13.85 3.19
C SER A 54 -19.35 -13.33 1.85
N ASN A 55 -19.54 -12.01 1.69
CA ASN A 55 -20.18 -11.42 0.51
C ASN A 55 -19.38 -10.27 -0.13
N VAL A 56 -18.14 -10.03 0.32
CA VAL A 56 -17.25 -9.05 -0.33
C VAL A 56 -16.93 -9.49 -1.76
N GLN A 57 -17.18 -8.61 -2.72
CA GLN A 57 -16.95 -8.84 -4.16
C GLN A 57 -15.55 -8.38 -4.57
N ASP A 58 -15.02 -8.96 -5.65
CA ASP A 58 -13.64 -8.70 -6.12
C ASP A 58 -13.41 -7.23 -6.55
N ASP A 59 -14.48 -6.54 -6.97
CA ASP A 59 -14.51 -5.13 -7.37
C ASP A 59 -14.77 -4.15 -6.21
N PHE A 60 -14.92 -4.66 -4.97
CA PHE A 60 -15.23 -3.86 -3.78
C PHE A 60 -14.35 -2.60 -3.64
N TRP A 61 -13.04 -2.76 -3.87
CA TRP A 61 -12.08 -1.68 -3.79
C TRP A 61 -12.14 -0.72 -4.98
N ASP A 62 -12.47 -1.21 -6.17
CA ASP A 62 -12.56 -0.34 -7.36
C ASP A 62 -13.71 0.65 -7.19
N ASP A 63 -14.85 0.19 -6.70
CA ASP A 63 -16.00 1.05 -6.41
C ASP A 63 -15.75 2.00 -5.21
N LEU A 64 -14.72 1.76 -4.40
CA LEU A 64 -14.34 2.63 -3.27
C LEU A 64 -13.37 3.73 -3.69
N PHE A 65 -12.69 3.56 -4.82
CA PHE A 65 -11.76 4.55 -5.34
C PHE A 65 -12.46 5.91 -5.53
N PRO A 66 -11.87 7.05 -5.07
CA PRO A 66 -10.49 7.20 -4.61
C PRO A 66 -10.26 6.99 -3.11
N TYR A 67 -11.26 6.51 -2.35
CA TYR A 67 -11.21 6.33 -0.90
C TYR A 67 -10.78 4.92 -0.51
N LEU A 68 -9.48 4.71 -0.33
CA LEU A 68 -8.88 3.40 -0.04
C LEU A 68 -8.03 3.42 1.24
N ASP A 69 -7.99 2.28 1.94
CA ASP A 69 -7.04 2.03 3.02
C ASP A 69 -5.73 1.41 2.46
N CYS A 70 -4.80 1.02 3.34
CA CYS A 70 -3.53 0.44 2.90
C CYS A 70 -3.70 -0.85 2.10
N LEU A 71 -4.72 -1.67 2.38
CA LEU A 71 -4.99 -2.89 1.62
C LEU A 71 -5.63 -2.60 0.27
N GLY A 72 -6.66 -1.75 0.24
CA GLY A 72 -7.30 -1.34 -1.01
C GLY A 72 -6.29 -0.69 -1.96
N LEU A 73 -5.41 0.16 -1.42
CA LEU A 73 -4.31 0.75 -2.19
C LEU A 73 -3.32 -0.28 -2.72
N ALA A 74 -2.90 -1.23 -1.88
CA ALA A 74 -1.97 -2.26 -2.29
C ALA A 74 -2.57 -3.19 -3.36
N LEU A 75 -3.84 -3.56 -3.25
CA LEU A 75 -4.54 -4.36 -4.25
C LEU A 75 -4.68 -3.62 -5.59
N HIS A 76 -5.05 -2.34 -5.53
CA HIS A 76 -5.16 -1.51 -6.73
C HIS A 76 -3.79 -1.34 -7.40
N ALA A 77 -2.74 -1.01 -6.63
CA ALA A 77 -1.36 -0.91 -7.13
C ALA A 77 -0.84 -2.25 -7.69
N GLN A 78 -1.17 -3.38 -7.06
CA GLN A 78 -0.76 -4.71 -7.52
C GLN A 78 -1.34 -4.99 -8.90
N ARG A 79 -2.64 -4.74 -9.08
CA ARG A 79 -3.34 -4.96 -10.35
C ARG A 79 -2.79 -4.06 -11.45
N SER A 80 -2.70 -2.76 -11.18
CA SER A 80 -2.20 -1.78 -12.15
C SER A 80 -0.75 -2.04 -12.54
N LEU A 81 0.11 -2.46 -11.60
CA LEU A 81 1.49 -2.81 -11.91
C LEU A 81 1.58 -4.09 -12.75
N ARG A 82 0.82 -5.13 -12.42
CA ARG A 82 0.76 -6.36 -13.24
C ARG A 82 0.35 -6.08 -14.67
N GLU A 83 -0.71 -5.30 -14.83
CA GLU A 83 -1.21 -4.88 -16.14
C GLU A 83 -0.13 -4.09 -16.90
N ALA A 84 0.43 -3.04 -16.30
CA ALA A 84 1.45 -2.20 -16.95
C ALA A 84 2.70 -3.00 -17.37
N LEU A 85 3.15 -3.95 -16.54
CA LEU A 85 4.28 -4.82 -16.86
C LEU A 85 3.96 -5.79 -18.01
N SER A 86 2.73 -6.31 -18.05
CA SER A 86 2.28 -7.27 -19.08
C SER A 86 2.18 -6.67 -20.49
N GLN A 87 1.98 -5.35 -20.59
CA GLN A 87 1.87 -4.65 -21.88
C GLN A 87 3.22 -4.41 -22.57
N LYS A 88 4.35 -4.61 -21.88
CA LYS A 88 5.70 -4.41 -22.43
C LYS A 88 6.43 -5.76 -22.54
N PRO A 89 6.81 -6.23 -23.75
CA PRO A 89 7.48 -7.53 -23.93
C PRO A 89 8.69 -7.76 -23.02
N GLU A 90 9.48 -6.71 -22.77
CA GLU A 90 10.70 -6.74 -21.97
C GLU A 90 10.42 -6.98 -20.48
N THR A 91 9.26 -6.56 -19.99
CA THR A 91 8.86 -6.68 -18.58
C THR A 91 7.75 -7.68 -18.30
N ALA A 92 7.12 -8.24 -19.34
CA ALA A 92 5.94 -9.10 -19.21
C ALA A 92 6.16 -10.30 -18.28
N GLN A 93 7.34 -10.92 -18.34
CA GLN A 93 7.69 -12.06 -17.47
C GLN A 93 7.75 -11.71 -15.96
N TYR A 94 7.82 -10.43 -15.61
CA TYR A 94 7.90 -9.97 -14.22
C TYR A 94 6.52 -9.63 -13.64
N ALA A 95 5.45 -9.61 -14.45
CA ALA A 95 4.09 -9.33 -13.97
C ALA A 95 3.66 -10.33 -12.87
N ASP A 96 3.94 -11.63 -13.07
CA ASP A 96 3.61 -12.66 -12.07
C ASP A 96 4.44 -12.58 -10.79
N LEU A 97 5.53 -11.80 -10.80
CA LEU A 97 6.38 -11.59 -9.62
C LEU A 97 5.90 -10.44 -8.73
N VAL A 98 4.85 -9.70 -9.13
CA VAL A 98 4.25 -8.64 -8.32
C VAL A 98 3.51 -9.26 -7.14
N GLN A 99 4.01 -8.99 -5.93
CA GLN A 99 3.51 -9.56 -4.68
C GLN A 99 2.74 -8.55 -3.86
N LEU A 100 1.59 -8.96 -3.32
CA LEU A 100 0.93 -8.28 -2.22
C LEU A 100 1.62 -8.71 -0.92
N MET A 101 2.14 -7.75 -0.18
CA MET A 101 2.87 -7.97 1.07
C MET A 101 2.02 -7.49 2.24
N THR A 102 1.96 -8.28 3.32
CA THR A 102 1.29 -7.87 4.57
C THR A 102 2.06 -8.36 5.80
N ASN A 103 1.98 -7.61 6.89
CA ASN A 103 2.60 -7.96 8.18
C ASN A 103 1.70 -8.83 9.07
N THR A 104 0.48 -9.12 8.65
CA THR A 104 -0.45 -10.01 9.37
C THR A 104 -1.31 -10.83 8.42
N LYS A 105 -1.71 -12.03 8.85
CA LYS A 105 -2.65 -12.86 8.10
C LYS A 105 -4.11 -12.59 8.47
N MET A 106 -4.34 -11.88 9.57
CA MET A 106 -5.66 -11.53 10.08
C MET A 106 -5.64 -10.08 10.57
N ALA A 107 -6.56 -9.26 10.09
CA ALA A 107 -6.77 -7.94 10.63
C ALA A 107 -7.69 -8.06 11.84
N SER A 108 -7.37 -7.32 12.89
CA SER A 108 -8.29 -7.04 13.99
C SER A 108 -8.08 -5.60 14.41
N GLN A 109 -9.01 -5.04 15.17
CA GLN A 109 -8.86 -3.68 15.71
C GLN A 109 -7.67 -3.52 16.65
N THR A 110 -7.19 -4.63 17.25
CA THR A 110 -6.05 -4.65 18.15
C THR A 110 -4.74 -4.93 17.43
N LEU A 111 -4.78 -5.49 16.23
CA LEU A 111 -3.62 -5.83 15.43
C LEU A 111 -3.41 -4.76 14.36
N ARG A 112 -2.32 -3.98 14.52
CA ARG A 112 -1.85 -3.09 13.45
C ARG A 112 -1.52 -3.92 12.23
N PHE A 113 -2.32 -3.77 11.17
CA PHE A 113 -2.02 -4.34 9.86
C PHE A 113 -1.51 -3.26 8.93
N HIS A 114 -0.58 -3.64 8.06
CA HIS A 114 -0.14 -2.83 6.93
C HIS A 114 0.02 -3.71 5.71
N SER A 115 -0.30 -3.17 4.54
CA SER A 115 -0.16 -3.88 3.27
C SER A 115 0.43 -2.96 2.21
N PHE A 116 1.30 -3.51 1.37
CA PHE A 116 1.93 -2.79 0.27
C PHE A 116 2.29 -3.76 -0.86
N VAL A 117 2.82 -3.26 -1.98
CA VAL A 117 3.21 -4.09 -3.13
C VAL A 117 4.72 -4.15 -3.25
N ALA A 118 5.25 -5.34 -3.54
CA ALA A 118 6.67 -5.52 -3.78
C ALA A 118 6.96 -6.39 -5.01
N LEU A 119 8.05 -6.05 -5.68
CA LEU A 119 8.70 -6.84 -6.72
C LEU A 119 10.06 -7.29 -6.16
N CYS A 120 10.14 -8.52 -5.63
CA CYS A 120 11.35 -8.97 -4.93
C CYS A 120 12.30 -9.73 -5.87
N PHE A 121 13.55 -9.25 -5.94
CA PHE A 121 14.65 -9.83 -6.70
C PHE A 121 15.71 -10.44 -5.77
N HIS A 122 16.84 -10.86 -6.36
CA HIS A 122 17.92 -11.49 -5.61
C HIS A 122 18.66 -10.51 -4.69
N GLU A 123 18.87 -9.28 -5.13
CA GLU A 123 19.74 -8.28 -4.49
C GLU A 123 19.00 -7.01 -4.06
N TYR A 124 17.74 -6.85 -4.45
CA TYR A 124 16.92 -5.70 -4.13
C TYR A 124 15.43 -6.03 -4.29
N CYS A 125 14.56 -5.11 -3.89
CA CYS A 125 13.17 -5.11 -4.29
C CYS A 125 12.72 -3.70 -4.72
N ILE A 126 11.71 -3.64 -5.58
CA ILE A 126 10.96 -2.42 -5.86
C ILE A 126 9.69 -2.49 -5.02
N ALA A 127 9.44 -1.48 -4.20
CA ALA A 127 8.26 -1.41 -3.33
C ALA A 127 7.36 -0.23 -3.71
N ILE A 128 6.05 -0.42 -3.56
CA ILE A 128 5.01 0.59 -3.70
C ILE A 128 4.22 0.59 -2.41
N ASP A 129 4.40 1.64 -1.62
CA ASP A 129 3.71 1.86 -0.35
C ASP A 129 2.97 3.21 -0.40
N LEU A 130 1.86 3.24 -1.13
CA LEU A 130 1.05 4.44 -1.34
C LEU A 130 0.58 5.12 -0.04
N PRO A 131 0.22 4.38 1.02
CA PRO A 131 -0.04 4.99 2.33
C PRO A 131 1.10 5.83 2.87
N TYR A 132 2.36 5.52 2.58
CA TYR A 132 3.51 6.21 3.18
C TYR A 132 4.43 6.93 2.18
N HIS A 133 4.28 6.70 0.88
CA HIS A 133 5.13 7.29 -0.16
C HIS A 133 4.37 7.48 -1.48
N ALA A 134 4.61 8.59 -2.18
CA ALA A 134 3.90 8.93 -3.43
C ALA A 134 4.55 8.37 -4.70
N SER A 135 5.72 7.74 -4.57
CA SER A 135 6.51 7.15 -5.67
C SER A 135 6.93 5.74 -5.32
N ALA A 136 7.30 4.94 -6.32
CA ALA A 136 7.97 3.67 -6.05
C ALA A 136 9.37 3.93 -5.48
N PHE A 137 9.92 2.96 -4.75
CA PHE A 137 11.27 3.05 -4.19
C PHE A 137 11.97 1.69 -4.22
N GLU A 138 13.30 1.73 -4.26
CA GLU A 138 14.16 0.55 -4.23
C GLU A 138 14.66 0.30 -2.80
N VAL A 139 14.61 -0.96 -2.37
CA VAL A 139 15.24 -1.43 -1.13
C VAL A 139 16.27 -2.49 -1.48
N LYS A 140 17.54 -2.19 -1.27
CA LYS A 140 18.64 -3.16 -1.47
C LYS A 140 18.61 -4.25 -0.40
N LEU A 141 19.17 -5.41 -0.71
CA LEU A 141 19.44 -6.46 0.26
C LEU A 141 20.31 -5.88 1.39
N GLU A 142 19.95 -6.18 2.65
CA GLU A 142 20.56 -5.59 3.85
C GLU A 142 20.43 -4.06 3.96
N GLY A 143 19.70 -3.42 3.05
CA GLY A 143 19.37 -2.01 3.07
C GLY A 143 18.02 -1.74 3.73
N SER A 144 17.77 -0.46 3.95
CA SER A 144 16.47 0.06 4.37
C SER A 144 16.12 1.31 3.57
N PHE A 145 14.84 1.50 3.30
CA PHE A 145 14.30 2.77 2.83
C PHE A 145 13.42 3.36 3.93
N THR A 146 13.66 4.62 4.27
CA THR A 146 12.82 5.36 5.22
C THR A 146 11.70 6.02 4.44
N CYS A 147 10.49 5.49 4.58
CA CYS A 147 9.30 6.20 4.13
C CYS A 147 9.04 7.34 5.13
N GLU A 148 9.09 8.58 4.66
CA GLU A 148 8.67 9.75 5.44
C GLU A 148 7.29 10.17 4.95
N GLU A 149 6.28 9.98 5.79
CA GLU A 149 4.98 10.61 5.57
C GLU A 149 4.86 11.84 6.45
N VAL A 150 4.66 12.99 5.81
CA VAL A 150 4.33 14.26 6.46
C VAL A 150 2.82 14.42 6.38
N VAL A 151 2.09 13.95 7.39
CA VAL A 151 0.64 14.12 7.48
C VAL A 151 0.33 15.30 8.39
N SER A 152 -0.18 16.38 7.83
CA SER A 152 -0.76 17.45 8.65
C SER A 152 -2.17 17.06 9.09
N LEU A 153 -2.32 16.63 10.34
CA LEU A 153 -3.63 16.42 10.97
C LEU A 153 -3.88 17.51 12.02
N HIS A 154 -4.95 18.29 11.84
CA HIS A 154 -5.37 19.32 12.82
C HIS A 154 -4.28 20.35 13.15
N GLY A 155 -3.51 20.79 12.15
CA GLY A 155 -2.39 21.72 12.34
C GLY A 155 -1.16 21.11 13.01
N LYS A 156 -1.16 19.80 13.27
CA LYS A 156 0.02 19.05 13.71
C LYS A 156 0.55 18.25 12.54
N THR A 157 1.83 18.45 12.24
CA THR A 157 2.57 17.60 11.32
C THR A 157 2.95 16.31 12.05
N LEU A 158 2.37 15.20 11.62
CA LEU A 158 2.82 13.86 11.98
C LEU A 158 3.88 13.46 10.99
N HIS A 159 5.09 13.21 11.50
CA HIS A 159 6.12 12.51 10.75
C HIS A 159 5.99 11.02 11.08
N MET A 160 5.55 10.24 10.11
CA MET A 160 5.58 8.78 10.24
C MET A 160 6.81 8.30 9.50
N TYR A 161 7.70 7.64 10.25
CA TYR A 161 8.89 7.01 9.73
C TYR A 161 8.71 5.51 9.82
N HIS A 162 8.82 4.84 8.68
CA HIS A 162 8.88 3.39 8.64
C HIS A 162 10.07 2.96 7.81
N ASN A 163 10.86 2.04 8.35
CA ASN A 163 11.98 1.47 7.62
C ASN A 163 11.53 0.18 6.95
N VAL A 164 11.39 0.20 5.63
CA VAL A 164 11.25 -1.03 4.85
C VAL A 164 12.65 -1.60 4.64
N GLY A 165 12.97 -2.70 5.32
CA GLY A 165 14.29 -3.32 5.26
C GLY A 165 14.24 -4.78 4.81
N CYS A 166 15.28 -5.23 4.10
CA CYS A 166 15.45 -6.64 3.73
C CYS A 166 16.46 -7.31 4.68
N VAL A 167 15.96 -8.11 5.62
CA VAL A 167 16.78 -8.70 6.69
C VAL A 167 17.19 -10.14 6.32
N ASP A 168 18.51 -10.38 6.33
CA ASP A 168 19.21 -11.67 6.28
C ASP A 168 18.93 -12.61 5.07
N TRP A 169 19.57 -13.79 5.08
CA TRP A 169 19.42 -14.85 4.07
C TRP A 169 17.97 -15.33 3.88
N SER A 170 17.05 -15.00 4.79
CA SER A 170 15.61 -15.25 4.69
C SER A 170 14.87 -14.26 3.79
N ARG A 171 15.51 -13.15 3.39
CA ARG A 171 15.03 -12.18 2.38
C ARG A 171 13.62 -11.67 2.67
N LYS A 172 13.36 -11.39 3.94
CA LYS A 172 12.06 -10.88 4.39
C LYS A 172 12.10 -9.37 4.42
N LEU A 173 11.09 -8.75 3.80
CA LEU A 173 10.80 -7.34 4.03
C LEU A 173 10.27 -7.16 5.44
N THR A 174 10.71 -6.12 6.11
CA THR A 174 10.30 -5.79 7.49
C THR A 174 9.90 -4.33 7.57
N MET A 175 8.98 -4.00 8.49
CA MET A 175 8.70 -2.62 8.94
C MET A 175 8.89 -2.62 10.45
N ASP A 176 9.84 -1.83 10.93
CA ASP A 176 10.15 -1.71 12.37
C ASP A 176 10.33 -3.07 13.06
N ARG A 177 11.02 -4.00 12.37
CA ARG A 177 11.28 -5.41 12.76
C ARG A 177 10.08 -6.36 12.66
N ILE A 178 8.92 -5.88 12.21
CA ILE A 178 7.76 -6.74 11.92
C ILE A 178 7.91 -7.30 10.51
N PRO A 179 7.99 -8.63 10.32
CA PRO A 179 8.18 -9.23 9.01
C PRO A 179 6.90 -9.18 8.18
N PHE A 180 7.04 -8.87 6.90
CA PHE A 180 6.01 -9.06 5.89
C PHE A 180 6.06 -10.45 5.29
N SER A 181 4.91 -10.90 4.84
CA SER A 181 4.75 -12.12 4.06
C SER A 181 3.84 -11.86 2.87
N GLU A 182 4.09 -12.59 1.79
CA GLU A 182 3.20 -12.60 0.64
C GLU A 182 1.81 -13.10 1.04
N MET A 183 0.78 -12.40 0.58
CA MET A 183 -0.62 -12.76 0.76
C MET A 183 -1.31 -12.94 -0.60
N ASP A 184 -2.20 -13.94 -0.66
CA ASP A 184 -3.11 -14.13 -1.78
C ASP A 184 -4.15 -13.00 -1.80
N SER A 185 -4.37 -12.37 -2.95
CA SER A 185 -5.27 -11.20 -3.08
C SER A 185 -6.70 -11.53 -2.67
N GLY A 186 -7.22 -12.72 -3.02
CA GLY A 186 -8.55 -13.16 -2.63
C GLY A 186 -8.67 -13.46 -1.13
N ALA A 187 -7.63 -14.05 -0.54
CA ALA A 187 -7.55 -14.22 0.91
C ALA A 187 -7.47 -12.87 1.65
N ALA A 188 -6.70 -11.91 1.13
CA ALA A 188 -6.60 -10.56 1.67
C ALA A 188 -7.97 -9.88 1.74
N LEU A 189 -8.73 -9.93 0.65
CA LEU A 189 -10.08 -9.37 0.61
C LEU A 189 -11.00 -9.99 1.67
N ARG A 190 -10.99 -11.32 1.82
CA ARG A 190 -11.87 -12.01 2.79
C ARG A 190 -11.42 -11.93 4.25
N GLN A 191 -10.12 -11.83 4.51
CA GLN A 191 -9.55 -11.96 5.86
C GLN A 191 -9.12 -10.63 6.48
N LEU A 192 -8.84 -9.62 5.66
CA LEU A 192 -8.33 -8.33 6.12
C LEU A 192 -9.31 -7.17 5.86
N ALA A 193 -10.05 -7.19 4.74
CA ALA A 193 -10.80 -6.00 4.31
C ALA A 193 -11.90 -5.57 5.29
N ILE A 194 -12.73 -6.47 5.81
CA ILE A 194 -13.85 -6.06 6.69
C ILE A 194 -13.45 -5.92 8.17
N PRO A 195 -12.62 -6.81 8.76
CA PRO A 195 -12.26 -6.69 10.17
C PRO A 195 -11.51 -5.40 10.53
N SER A 196 -10.81 -4.79 9.58
CA SER A 196 -10.17 -3.47 9.76
C SER A 196 -11.15 -2.31 9.73
N LEU A 197 -12.34 -2.49 9.13
CA LEU A 197 -13.29 -1.43 8.82
C LEU A 197 -14.50 -1.39 9.76
N THR A 198 -14.81 -2.47 10.47
CA THR A 198 -15.86 -2.49 11.50
C THR A 198 -15.30 -2.01 12.84
N PRO A 199 -15.63 -0.80 13.33
CA PRO A 199 -15.33 -0.39 14.71
C PRO A 199 -16.11 -1.23 15.72
N SER A 200 -15.53 -1.50 16.90
CA SER A 200 -16.18 -2.28 17.98
C SER A 200 -17.25 -1.48 18.72
N ILE A 201 -17.23 -0.16 18.55
CA ILE A 201 -18.04 0.79 19.32
C ILE A 201 -18.46 1.94 18.39
N GLY A 202 -19.48 1.71 17.55
CA GLY A 202 -20.19 2.76 16.81
C GLY A 202 -19.42 3.48 15.69
N THR A 203 -20.02 4.53 15.14
CA THR A 203 -19.47 5.39 14.07
C THR A 203 -18.06 5.90 14.43
N PRO A 204 -17.10 5.94 13.49
CA PRO A 204 -15.79 6.55 13.76
C PRO A 204 -15.97 7.96 14.31
N GLN A 205 -15.48 8.21 15.54
CA GLN A 205 -15.68 9.51 16.20
C GLN A 205 -15.03 10.68 15.45
N ASN A 206 -14.07 10.39 14.55
CA ASN A 206 -13.36 11.39 13.77
C ASN A 206 -13.38 11.05 12.27
N LYS A 207 -13.74 12.04 11.44
CA LYS A 207 -13.61 11.97 9.98
C LYS A 207 -12.22 12.45 9.58
N TYR A 208 -11.36 11.55 9.12
CA TYR A 208 -10.07 11.93 8.55
C TYR A 208 -10.19 12.00 7.03
N VAL A 209 -9.70 13.10 6.45
CA VAL A 209 -9.51 13.24 5.00
C VAL A 209 -8.06 13.65 4.80
N ILE A 210 -7.23 12.76 4.24
CA ILE A 210 -5.88 13.13 3.79
C ILE A 210 -5.99 13.39 2.29
N VAL A 211 -5.81 14.65 1.90
CA VAL A 211 -5.70 15.07 0.51
C VAL A 211 -4.22 15.21 0.20
N ARG A 212 -3.71 14.40 -0.73
CA ARG A 212 -2.35 14.56 -1.25
C ARG A 212 -2.42 15.40 -2.52
N SER A 213 -1.71 16.51 -2.54
CA SER A 213 -1.42 17.24 -3.78
C SER A 213 -0.05 16.72 -4.27
N LEU A 214 0.00 16.13 -5.46
CA LEU A 214 1.28 15.99 -6.16
C LEU A 214 1.73 17.40 -6.52
N LEU A 215 2.71 17.92 -5.79
CA LEU A 215 3.37 19.18 -6.14
C LEU A 215 4.67 18.79 -6.85
N ASP A 216 4.94 19.41 -8.00
CA ASP A 216 6.19 19.23 -8.77
C ASP A 216 7.44 19.73 -8.03
N SER A 217 7.29 20.22 -6.80
CA SER A 217 8.34 20.65 -5.89
C SER A 217 8.09 20.14 -4.47
N LYS A 218 9.18 19.92 -3.71
CA LYS A 218 9.16 19.52 -2.30
C LYS A 218 8.25 20.49 -1.52
N PRO A 219 7.11 20.04 -0.92
CA PRO A 219 6.20 20.95 -0.25
C PRO A 219 6.87 21.49 1.01
N GLU A 220 7.16 22.79 1.06
CA GLU A 220 7.68 23.41 2.28
C GLU A 220 6.59 23.57 3.33
N HIS A 221 5.32 23.76 2.92
CA HIS A 221 4.15 23.81 3.79
C HIS A 221 2.88 23.33 3.07
N LEU A 222 2.18 22.32 3.61
CA LEU A 222 0.82 21.97 3.18
C LEU A 222 -0.19 22.78 4.00
N VAL A 223 -0.98 23.62 3.32
CA VAL A 223 -2.00 24.48 3.93
C VAL A 223 -3.33 23.73 4.01
N SER A 224 -3.89 23.61 5.21
CA SER A 224 -5.34 23.44 5.39
C SER A 224 -5.84 24.26 6.57
N THR A 225 -6.91 25.02 6.36
CA THR A 225 -7.56 25.95 7.30
C THR A 225 -8.29 25.24 8.46
N PRO A 226 -8.47 25.89 9.63
CA PRO A 226 -8.81 25.23 10.90
C PRO A 226 -10.32 25.14 11.19
N PHE A 227 -10.69 24.29 12.18
CA PHE A 227 -11.92 24.49 12.95
C PHE A 227 -11.64 24.32 14.46
N GLN A 228 -12.08 25.31 15.25
CA GLN A 228 -12.17 25.24 16.71
C GLN A 228 -13.46 24.53 17.09
N GLY A 229 -13.35 23.36 17.69
CA GLY A 229 -14.47 22.68 18.36
C GLY A 229 -14.00 22.12 19.67
N SER A 230 -14.26 22.85 20.76
CA SER A 230 -14.12 22.35 22.12
C SER A 230 -15.24 21.35 22.43
N ALA A 231 -14.91 20.17 22.94
CA ALA A 231 -15.82 19.40 23.78
C ALA A 231 -15.00 18.55 24.78
N SER A 232 -15.21 18.88 26.06
CA SER A 232 -14.62 18.39 27.33
C SER A 232 -13.12 18.61 27.53
#